data_AF-A0A6L7GJG1-F1
#
_entry.id   AF-A0A6L7GJG1-F1
#
_cell.length_a   1.000
_cell.length_b   1.000
_cell.length_c   1.000
_cell.angle_alpha   90.00
_cell.angle_beta   90.00
_cell.angle_gamma   90.00
#
_symmetry.space_group_name_H-M   'P 1'
#
loop_
_entity.id
_entity.type
_entity.pdbx_description
1 polymer ?
#
loop_
_entity_poly.entity_id
_entity_poly.type
_entity_poly.pdbx_seq_one_letter_code
_entity_poly.pdbx_strand_id
1 'polypeptide(L)'
;MQWIGGDSGQPRRPVFFPVGHKAVLIDLNALYPQTPHHSGEYFPDGLQIRSVHLGVLTAWARSEWGEWYGKVTYTITARDRQEKVTHWVPGWALRPADPRPAAQS
;
A
#
# COMPACT_ATOMS: atom_id res chain seq x y z
N MET A 1 31.59 -35.89 1.89
CA MET A 1 30.27 -36.11 1.25
C MET A 1 29.45 -34.86 1.45
N GLN A 2 29.25 -34.08 0.39
CA GLN A 2 28.48 -32.84 0.44
C GLN A 2 27.01 -33.17 0.13
N TRP A 3 26.13 -32.91 1.09
CA TRP A 3 24.69 -33.05 0.90
C TRP A 3 24.21 -32.00 -0.11
N ILE A 4 23.91 -32.43 -1.33
CA ILE A 4 23.13 -31.65 -2.28
C ILE A 4 21.67 -31.89 -1.90
N GLY A 5 21.14 -31.03 -1.02
CA GLY A 5 19.72 -31.02 -0.70
C GLY A 5 18.90 -30.74 -1.95
N GLY A 6 18.03 -31.67 -2.30
CA GLY A 6 17.23 -31.64 -3.52
C GLY A 6 16.29 -30.44 -3.58
N ASP A 7 16.39 -29.69 -4.67
CA ASP A 7 15.30 -28.85 -5.14
C ASP A 7 14.11 -29.78 -5.42
N SER A 8 13.02 -29.65 -4.66
CA SER A 8 11.90 -30.60 -4.65
C SER A 8 11.08 -30.64 -5.95
N GLY A 9 11.58 -30.05 -7.04
CA GLY A 9 10.91 -29.98 -8.34
C GLY A 9 9.58 -29.22 -8.31
N GLN A 10 9.19 -28.66 -7.15
CA GLN A 10 7.95 -27.91 -7.02
C GLN A 10 8.11 -26.56 -7.72
N PRO A 11 7.21 -26.20 -8.66
CA PRO A 11 7.23 -24.89 -9.28
C PRO A 11 7.21 -23.81 -8.20
N ARG A 12 8.23 -22.94 -8.20
CA ARG A 12 8.22 -21.77 -7.31
C ARG A 12 6.97 -20.97 -7.63
N ARG A 13 6.10 -20.78 -6.64
CA ARG A 13 4.89 -19.96 -6.81
C ARG A 13 5.33 -18.55 -7.27
N PRO A 14 4.65 -17.95 -8.26
CA PRO A 14 4.98 -16.59 -8.68
C PRO A 14 4.89 -15.66 -7.48
N VAL A 15 5.90 -14.81 -7.31
CA VAL A 15 5.95 -13.82 -6.23
C VAL A 15 5.23 -12.54 -6.64
N PHE A 16 5.22 -12.21 -7.93
CA PHE A 16 4.63 -11.00 -8.50
C PHE A 16 3.40 -11.33 -9.37
N PHE A 17 2.34 -10.55 -9.20
CA PHE A 17 1.04 -10.72 -9.86
C PHE A 17 0.54 -9.38 -10.40
N PRO A 18 0.75 -9.05 -11.68
CA PRO A 18 0.15 -7.86 -12.29
C PRO A 18 -1.39 -7.99 -12.32
N VAL A 19 -2.12 -6.90 -12.04
CA VAL A 19 -3.59 -6.93 -11.93
C VAL A 19 -4.32 -5.87 -12.78
N GLY A 20 -3.60 -5.18 -13.66
CA GLY A 20 -4.13 -3.99 -14.35
C GLY A 20 -4.37 -2.83 -13.39
N HIS A 21 -5.02 -1.76 -13.85
CA HIS A 21 -5.31 -0.61 -12.99
C HIS A 21 -6.59 -0.85 -12.18
N LYS A 22 -6.46 -0.94 -10.86
CA LYS A 22 -7.59 -1.09 -9.93
C LYS A 22 -7.60 0.05 -8.92
N ALA A 23 -8.75 0.71 -8.75
CA ALA A 23 -8.92 1.74 -7.74
C ALA A 23 -8.93 1.12 -6.34
N VAL A 24 -8.11 1.66 -5.45
CA VAL A 24 -7.99 1.23 -4.05
C VAL A 24 -7.91 2.44 -3.14
N LEU A 25 -8.39 2.30 -1.92
CA LEU A 25 -8.16 3.26 -0.85
C LEU A 25 -7.00 2.75 0.01
N ILE A 26 -6.07 3.64 0.33
CA ILE A 26 -4.84 3.39 1.08
C ILE A 26 -4.96 4.08 2.43
N ASP A 27 -4.92 3.32 3.53
CA ASP A 27 -4.90 3.88 4.88
C ASP A 27 -3.46 4.22 5.29
N LEU A 28 -3.03 5.46 5.09
CA LEU A 28 -1.69 5.91 5.50
C LEU A 28 -1.58 6.10 7.02
N ASN A 29 -2.69 6.35 7.71
CA ASN A 29 -2.68 6.44 9.17
C ASN A 29 -2.31 5.10 9.81
N ALA A 30 -2.73 3.99 9.21
CA ALA A 30 -2.37 2.67 9.67
C ALA A 30 -0.90 2.30 9.33
N LEU A 31 -0.34 2.83 8.23
CA LEU A 31 1.08 2.64 7.86
C LEU A 31 2.04 3.48 8.68
N TYR A 32 1.62 4.68 9.06
CA TYR A 32 2.41 5.65 9.81
C TYR A 32 1.73 5.95 11.15
N PRO A 33 1.66 4.96 12.05
CA PRO A 33 1.02 5.15 13.34
C PRO A 33 1.74 6.24 14.12
N GLN A 34 0.97 7.02 14.86
CA GLN A 34 1.55 8.03 15.75
C GLN A 34 2.41 7.33 16.81
N THR A 35 3.65 7.80 16.98
CA THR A 35 4.49 7.36 18.09
C THR A 35 3.83 7.70 19.43
N PRO A 36 3.84 6.77 20.40
CA PRO A 36 3.45 7.11 21.77
C PRO A 36 4.29 8.30 22.25
N HIS A 37 3.67 9.27 22.94
CA HIS A 37 4.30 10.52 23.38
C HIS A 37 4.85 11.40 22.24
N HIS A 38 4.10 11.48 21.13
CA HIS A 38 4.40 12.39 20.03
C HIS A 38 4.65 13.83 20.51
N SER A 39 5.88 14.32 20.29
CA SER A 39 6.34 15.67 20.65
C SER A 39 6.27 16.67 19.49
N GLY A 40 5.75 16.27 18.33
CA GLY A 40 5.63 17.15 17.16
C GLY A 40 4.49 18.15 17.32
N GLU A 41 4.70 19.34 16.77
CA GLU A 41 3.71 20.42 16.71
C GLU A 41 2.72 20.21 15.56
N TYR A 42 1.50 20.73 15.71
CA TYR A 42 0.49 20.69 14.66
C TYR A 42 0.79 21.75 13.59
N PHE A 43 0.98 21.31 12.35
CA PHE A 43 1.09 22.17 11.17
C PHE A 43 -0.09 21.91 10.23
N PRO A 44 -1.08 22.82 10.14
CA PRO A 44 -2.30 22.59 9.35
C PRO A 44 -2.05 22.38 7.85
N ASP A 45 -0.95 22.94 7.34
CA ASP A 45 -0.50 22.85 5.94
C ASP A 45 0.53 21.74 5.71
N GLY A 46 0.77 20.90 6.73
CA GLY A 46 1.70 19.79 6.68
C GLY A 46 1.27 18.67 5.73
N LEU A 47 2.18 17.73 5.51
CA LEU A 47 1.92 16.55 4.69
C LEU A 47 0.74 15.75 5.24
N GLN A 48 -0.25 15.46 4.40
CA GLN A 48 -1.48 14.74 4.78
C GLN A 48 -1.25 13.23 4.94
N ILE A 49 -0.28 12.84 5.76
CA ILE A 49 0.13 11.44 5.97
C ILE A 49 -0.86 10.66 6.85
N ARG A 50 -1.69 11.35 7.63
CA ARG A 50 -2.67 10.75 8.54
C ARG A 50 -4.06 10.74 7.94
N SER A 51 -4.18 10.14 6.78
CA SER A 51 -5.43 10.14 6.03
C SER A 51 -5.52 8.92 5.11
N VAL A 52 -6.71 8.74 4.54
CA VAL A 52 -6.98 7.69 3.55
C VAL A 52 -6.92 8.32 2.16
N HIS A 53 -6.10 7.76 1.27
CA HIS A 53 -5.92 8.26 -0.09
C HIS A 53 -6.51 7.32 -1.12
N LEU A 54 -7.07 7.86 -2.20
CA LEU A 54 -7.39 7.09 -3.40
C LEU A 54 -6.11 6.84 -4.20
N GLY A 55 -5.91 5.60 -4.63
CA GLY A 55 -4.78 5.20 -5.44
C GLY A 55 -5.16 4.18 -6.51
N VAL A 56 -4.17 3.87 -7.35
CA VAL A 56 -4.26 2.88 -8.42
C VAL A 56 -3.29 1.75 -8.12
N LEU A 57 -3.84 0.59 -7.79
CA LEU A 57 -3.11 -0.67 -7.67
C LEU A 57 -2.79 -1.21 -9.07
N THR A 58 -1.55 -1.65 -9.27
CA THR A 58 -1.07 -2.20 -10.56
C THR A 58 -0.55 -3.64 -10.47
N ALA A 59 -0.06 -4.04 -9.30
CA ALA A 59 0.46 -5.39 -9.06
C ALA A 59 0.36 -5.77 -7.58
N TRP A 60 0.25 -7.06 -7.31
CA TRP A 60 0.53 -7.66 -6.01
C TRP A 60 1.90 -8.31 -5.98
N ALA A 61 2.53 -8.35 -4.82
CA ALA A 61 3.70 -9.15 -4.54
C ALA A 61 3.57 -9.85 -3.18
N ARG A 62 4.27 -10.98 -3.01
CA ARG A 62 4.51 -11.57 -1.69
C ARG A 62 5.90 -11.18 -1.18
N SER A 63 6.02 -10.94 0.12
CA SER A 63 7.32 -10.80 0.78
C SER A 63 8.03 -12.16 0.89
N GLU A 64 9.26 -12.14 1.40
CA GLU A 64 10.02 -13.34 1.79
C GLU A 64 9.31 -14.18 2.88
N TRP A 65 8.45 -13.55 3.69
CA TRP A 65 7.67 -14.18 4.76
C TRP A 65 6.22 -14.49 4.36
N GLY A 66 5.85 -14.17 3.11
CA GLY A 66 4.58 -14.53 2.52
C GLY A 66 3.43 -13.54 2.73
N GLU A 67 3.66 -12.39 3.37
CA GLU A 67 2.66 -11.32 3.43
C GLU A 67 2.44 -10.68 2.07
N TRP A 68 1.23 -10.18 1.83
CA TRP A 68 0.84 -9.54 0.58
C TRP A 68 1.13 -8.04 0.60
N TYR A 69 1.64 -7.53 -0.52
CA TYR A 69 1.87 -6.11 -0.77
C TYR A 69 1.32 -5.70 -2.13
N GLY A 70 0.64 -4.56 -2.20
CA GLY A 70 0.16 -3.97 -3.44
C GLY A 70 1.05 -2.82 -3.91
N LYS A 71 1.44 -2.80 -5.18
CA LYS A 71 2.10 -1.64 -5.80
C LYS A 71 1.04 -0.62 -6.18
N VAL A 72 0.95 0.45 -5.39
CA VAL A 72 -0.09 1.47 -5.53
C VAL A 72 0.54 2.82 -5.83
N THR A 73 0.00 3.52 -6.82
CA THR A 73 0.32 4.93 -7.10
C THR A 73 -0.83 5.82 -6.60
N TYR A 74 -0.51 6.83 -5.79
CA TYR A 74 -1.48 7.80 -5.25
C TYR A 74 -0.85 9.20 -5.18
N THR A 75 -1.68 10.21 -4.94
CA THR A 75 -1.21 11.58 -4.72
C THR A 75 -1.22 11.89 -3.23
N ILE A 76 -0.09 12.32 -2.68
CA ILE A 76 -0.02 12.91 -1.34
C ILE A 76 0.04 14.43 -1.46
N THR A 77 -0.61 15.12 -0.53
CA THR A 77 -0.83 16.57 -0.58
C THR A 77 -0.21 17.24 0.65
N ALA A 78 0.33 18.44 0.45
CA ALA A 78 0.75 19.36 1.49
C ALA A 78 0.46 20.79 0.99
N ARG A 79 -0.54 21.46 1.56
CA ARG A 79 -1.00 22.79 1.11
C ARG A 79 -1.28 22.85 -0.41
N ASP A 80 -0.43 23.55 -1.15
CA ASP A 80 -0.48 23.78 -2.60
C ASP A 80 0.37 22.77 -3.40
N ARG A 81 1.11 21.88 -2.71
CA ARG A 81 1.93 20.84 -3.32
C ARG A 81 1.17 19.52 -3.42
N GLN A 82 1.27 18.90 -4.60
CA GLN A 82 0.79 17.55 -4.87
C GLN A 82 1.94 16.70 -5.40
N GLU A 83 2.12 15.51 -4.81
CA GLU A 83 3.21 14.60 -5.13
C GLU A 83 2.64 13.23 -5.48
N LYS A 84 3.00 12.69 -6.65
CA LYS A 84 2.67 11.30 -7.00
C LYS A 84 3.67 10.36 -6.37
N VAL A 85 3.18 9.45 -5.55
CA VAL A 85 3.97 8.43 -4.84
C VAL A 85 3.59 7.06 -5.39
N THR A 86 4.59 6.22 -5.67
CA THR A 86 4.37 4.78 -5.93
C THR A 86 4.96 3.98 -4.79
N HIS A 87 4.13 3.18 -4.12
CA HIS A 87 4.45 2.53 -2.85
C HIS A 87 4.05 1.05 -2.90
N TRP A 88 4.89 0.15 -2.38
CA TRP A 88 4.49 -1.20 -2.01
C TRP A 88 3.81 -1.19 -0.64
N VAL A 89 2.48 -1.17 -0.64
CA VAL A 89 1.65 -1.06 0.56
C VAL A 89 1.25 -2.45 1.06
N PRO A 90 1.41 -2.77 2.36
CA PRO A 90 0.86 -3.98 2.95
C PRO A 90 -0.63 -4.16 2.63
N GLY A 91 -1.04 -5.36 2.24
CA GLY A 91 -2.41 -5.62 1.80
C GLY A 91 -3.48 -5.31 2.85
N TRP A 92 -3.14 -5.40 4.14
CA TRP A 92 -4.05 -5.04 5.24
C TRP A 92 -4.37 -3.54 5.34
N ALA A 93 -3.53 -2.67 4.73
CA ALA A 93 -3.76 -1.23 4.66
C ALA A 93 -4.51 -0.80 3.38
N LEU A 94 -4.89 -1.77 2.53
CA LEU A 94 -5.58 -1.53 1.28
C LEU A 94 -7.03 -2.02 1.38
N ARG A 95 -7.95 -1.23 0.83
CA ARG A 95 -9.34 -1.64 0.61
C ARG A 95 -9.77 -1.30 -0.81
N PRO A 96 -10.66 -2.08 -1.44
CA PRO A 96 -11.27 -1.68 -2.70
C PRO A 96 -11.91 -0.30 -2.57
N ALA A 97 -11.67 0.58 -3.54
CA ALA A 97 -12.50 1.77 -3.68
C ALA A 97 -13.83 1.29 -4.28
N ASP A 98 -14.89 1.20 -3.45
CA ASP A 98 -16.21 0.74 -3.88
C ASP A 98 -16.69 1.60 -5.06
N PRO A 99 -17.13 1.02 -6.20
CA PRO A 99 -17.70 1.80 -7.30
C PRO A 99 -19.12 2.31 -7.01
N ARG A 100 -19.66 2.11 -5.79
CA ARG A 100 -21.03 2.51 -5.45
C ARG A 100 -21.24 4.01 -5.73
N PRO A 101 -22.15 4.40 -6.63
CA PRO A 101 -22.47 5.81 -6.83
C PRO A 101 -22.99 6.35 -5.49
N ALA A 102 -22.44 7.48 -5.05
CA ALA A 102 -22.97 8.20 -3.90
C ALA A 102 -24.47 8.43 -4.14
N ALA A 103 -25.31 7.75 -3.37
CA ALA A 103 -26.72 8.10 -3.29
C ALA A 103 -26.76 9.51 -2.70
N GLN A 104 -27.19 10.47 -3.51
CA GLN A 104 -27.49 11.82 -3.04
C GLN A 104 -28.67 11.73 -2.08
N SER A 105 -28.52 12.29 -0.88
CA SER A 105 -29.58 12.54 0.09
C SER A 105 -29.44 13.95 0.59
#